data_AF-A0A0N4VAU2-F1
#
_entry.id   AF-A0A0N4VAU2-F1
#
_cell.length_a   1.000
_cell.length_b   1.000
_cell.length_c   1.000
_cell.angle_alpha   90.00
_cell.angle_beta   90.00
_cell.angle_gamma   90.00
#
_symmetry.space_group_name_H-M   'P 1'
#
loop_
_entity.id
_entity.type
_entity.pdbx_description
1 polymer ?
#
loop_
_entity_poly.entity_id
_entity_poly.type
_entity_poly.pdbx_seq_one_letter_code
_entity_poly.pdbx_strand_id
1 'polypeptide(L)'
;MIVTALTMQFFFGVKSCYLFSASNMEKALQFEKITNEFFLLVKDYIRRYYRPNSNEGYQKYGIRELQLMDEFSKIKADVKAALCDSIDTRTAIEKIRELIGLGNAYILEMERQGTIPNCLLLRNIAAYITWLLKVFGAIPYGYEIGFPVETRSLFSDSISYGGGPSTSTEALLMPYLTALADFREKVRNIAREHKVAGILEECDRLRDEILPELGVRLEDRASQTCVKLVDKETIFREQQQKKALEAGKEAERQLKLKEKEEKAARKSIPPCEMFRVGEEASKYSEYDERGIPTHLANGDEVSKKQRKKLEKLYEARVRACEKVAILEFLISWKKKKKFLFF
;
A
#
# COMPACT_ATOMS: atom_id res chain seq x y z
N MET A 1 -3.48 -7.36 19.36
CA MET A 1 -2.92 -6.43 18.34
C MET A 1 -2.15 -5.22 18.88
N ILE A 2 -2.70 -4.37 19.76
CA ILE A 2 -1.91 -3.24 20.33
C ILE A 2 -0.67 -3.78 21.07
N VAL A 3 -0.83 -4.90 21.77
CA VAL A 3 0.28 -5.59 22.44
C VAL A 3 1.30 -6.16 21.45
N THR A 4 0.89 -6.73 20.31
CA THR A 4 1.83 -7.31 19.32
C THR A 4 2.61 -6.24 18.57
N ALA A 5 1.98 -5.12 18.20
CA ALA A 5 2.68 -4.00 17.59
C ALA A 5 3.60 -3.27 18.60
N LEU A 6 3.17 -3.11 19.86
CA LEU A 6 4.03 -2.54 20.92
C LEU A 6 5.20 -3.45 21.28
N THR A 7 5.00 -4.78 21.36
CA THR A 7 6.09 -5.73 21.61
C THR A 7 7.05 -5.73 20.43
N MET A 8 6.55 -5.82 19.19
CA MET A 8 7.37 -5.70 17.97
C MET A 8 8.14 -4.38 17.90
N GLN A 9 7.59 -3.27 18.38
CA GLN A 9 8.29 -1.99 18.43
C GLN A 9 9.39 -1.95 19.50
N PHE A 10 9.20 -2.64 20.63
CA PHE A 10 10.27 -2.90 21.61
C PHE A 10 11.45 -3.69 20.99
N PHE A 11 11.17 -4.56 20.00
CA PHE A 11 12.18 -5.36 19.29
C PHE A 11 13.00 -4.59 18.25
N PHE A 12 12.61 -3.38 17.83
CA PHE A 12 13.43 -2.57 16.92
C PHE A 12 14.62 -1.88 17.63
N GLY A 13 14.92 -2.26 18.88
CA GLY A 13 16.20 -2.02 19.51
C GLY A 13 16.48 -0.55 19.81
N VAL A 14 15.83 0.01 20.85
CA VAL A 14 16.33 1.25 21.45
C VAL A 14 16.58 1.03 22.93
N LYS A 15 17.87 0.92 23.29
CA LYS A 15 18.40 0.89 24.66
C LYS A 15 18.23 2.22 25.42
N SER A 16 17.41 3.14 24.90
CA SER A 16 17.19 4.47 25.46
C SER A 16 15.73 4.87 25.32
N CYS A 17 15.19 5.44 26.38
CA CYS A 17 13.80 5.85 26.63
C CYS A 17 13.18 6.87 25.65
N TYR A 18 13.61 6.96 24.39
CA TYR A 18 13.21 8.05 23.50
C TYR A 18 12.76 7.60 22.11
N LEU A 19 11.52 8.00 21.80
CA LEU A 19 10.86 8.13 20.49
C LEU A 19 9.95 6.96 20.08
N PHE A 20 8.73 6.98 20.63
CA PHE A 20 7.50 6.67 19.90
C PHE A 20 7.40 7.59 18.67
N SER A 21 8.18 7.29 17.62
CA SER A 21 8.04 7.96 16.33
C SER A 21 7.05 7.18 15.48
N ALA A 22 6.12 7.88 14.84
CA ALA A 22 5.14 7.29 13.92
C ALA A 22 5.82 6.40 12.85
N SER A 23 7.05 6.75 12.44
CA SER A 23 7.82 5.98 11.46
C SER A 23 8.26 4.59 11.96
N ASN A 24 8.58 4.45 13.25
CA ASN A 24 9.00 3.15 13.80
C ASN A 24 7.79 2.22 14.01
N MET A 25 6.65 2.79 14.42
CA MET A 25 5.39 2.05 14.47
C MET A 25 4.98 1.56 13.08
N GLU A 26 5.13 2.40 12.05
CA GLU A 26 4.83 2.01 10.67
C GLU A 26 5.71 0.83 10.19
N LYS A 27 7.01 0.83 10.51
CA LYS A 27 7.93 -0.28 10.19
C LYS A 27 7.53 -1.59 10.89
N ALA A 28 7.06 -1.52 12.13
CA ALA A 28 6.58 -2.68 12.89
C ALA A 28 5.28 -3.23 12.29
N LEU A 29 4.32 -2.36 11.97
CA LEU A 29 3.07 -2.76 11.30
C LEU A 29 3.31 -3.37 9.92
N GLN A 30 4.25 -2.82 9.15
CA GLN A 30 4.65 -3.40 7.86
C GLN A 30 5.27 -4.78 8.03
N PHE A 31 6.10 -4.99 9.05
CA PHE A 31 6.68 -6.30 9.33
C PHE A 31 5.64 -7.33 9.73
N GLU A 32 4.74 -6.97 10.65
CA GLU A 32 3.61 -7.81 11.06
C GLU A 32 2.77 -8.21 9.85
N LYS A 33 2.45 -7.24 8.98
CA LYS A 33 1.70 -7.48 7.73
C LYS A 33 2.40 -8.46 6.80
N ILE A 34 3.67 -8.20 6.47
CA ILE A 34 4.45 -9.06 5.54
C ILE A 34 4.56 -10.48 6.10
N THR A 35 4.77 -10.60 7.41
CA THR A 35 4.91 -11.88 8.09
C THR A 35 3.59 -12.64 8.14
N ASN A 36 2.48 -11.95 8.44
CA ASN A 36 1.15 -12.56 8.45
C ASN A 36 0.72 -13.03 7.05
N GLU A 37 0.93 -12.20 6.03
CA GLU A 37 0.64 -12.57 4.64
C GLU A 37 1.43 -13.80 4.21
N PHE A 38 2.72 -13.90 4.58
CA PHE A 38 3.52 -15.09 4.33
C PHE A 38 2.95 -16.34 5.02
N PHE A 39 2.56 -16.23 6.29
CA PHE A 39 1.95 -17.36 7.00
C PHE A 39 0.63 -17.82 6.37
N LEU A 40 -0.22 -16.89 5.96
CA LEU A 40 -1.48 -17.19 5.30
C LEU A 40 -1.26 -17.89 3.96
N LEU A 41 -0.26 -17.46 3.18
CA LEU A 41 0.13 -18.14 1.94
C LEU A 41 0.61 -19.57 2.21
N VAL A 42 1.52 -19.77 3.18
CA VAL A 42 2.01 -21.11 3.51
C VAL A 42 0.88 -22.01 4.00
N LYS A 43 -0.04 -21.50 4.83
CA LYS A 43 -1.22 -22.24 5.29
C LYS A 43 -2.12 -22.67 4.13
N ASP A 44 -2.36 -21.78 3.15
CA ASP A 44 -3.14 -22.09 1.95
C ASP A 44 -2.50 -23.23 1.12
N TYR A 45 -1.18 -23.16 0.90
CA TYR A 45 -0.43 -24.21 0.20
C TYR A 45 -0.47 -25.55 0.92
N ILE A 46 -0.25 -25.55 2.25
CA ILE A 46 -0.33 -26.76 3.08
C ILE A 46 -1.75 -27.36 2.95
N ARG A 47 -2.80 -26.55 3.08
CA ARG A 47 -4.18 -27.04 3.04
C ARG A 47 -4.54 -27.72 1.71
N ARG A 48 -4.02 -27.21 0.60
CA ARG A 48 -4.34 -27.72 -0.75
C ARG A 48 -3.54 -28.96 -1.12
N TYR A 49 -2.23 -28.91 -0.88
CA TYR A 49 -1.29 -29.86 -1.46
C TYR A 49 -0.66 -30.80 -0.45
N TYR A 50 -0.61 -30.44 0.83
CA TYR A 50 -0.02 -31.29 1.85
C TYR A 50 -1.03 -32.33 2.34
N ARG A 51 -0.81 -33.59 1.93
CA ARG A 51 -1.57 -34.75 2.42
C ARG A 51 -0.69 -35.60 3.32
N PRO A 52 -0.80 -35.49 4.66
CA PRO A 52 0.04 -36.26 5.58
C PRO A 52 -0.19 -37.77 5.49
N ASN A 53 -1.35 -38.20 4.98
CA ASN A 53 -1.73 -39.61 4.86
C ASN A 53 -1.39 -40.22 3.48
N SER A 54 -0.73 -39.48 2.58
CA SER A 54 -0.31 -39.97 1.26
C SER A 54 1.20 -39.82 1.10
N ASN A 55 1.86 -40.80 0.48
CA ASN A 55 3.29 -40.73 0.14
C ASN A 55 3.61 -39.56 -0.80
N GLU A 56 2.61 -39.01 -1.49
CA GLU A 56 2.71 -37.80 -2.31
C GLU A 56 2.98 -36.53 -1.48
N GLY A 57 2.71 -36.55 -0.17
CA GLY A 57 3.00 -35.43 0.74
C GLY A 57 4.50 -35.22 1.00
N TYR A 58 5.34 -36.20 0.66
CA TYR A 58 6.79 -36.16 0.81
C TYR A 58 7.47 -36.05 -0.55
N GLN A 59 7.42 -34.85 -1.14
CA GLN A 59 8.14 -34.56 -2.37
C GLN A 59 9.66 -34.64 -2.14
N LYS A 60 10.35 -35.36 -3.03
CA LYS A 60 11.82 -35.43 -3.04
C LYS A 60 12.38 -34.03 -3.30
N TYR A 61 13.48 -33.69 -2.64
CA TYR A 61 14.17 -32.43 -2.89
C TYR A 61 14.83 -32.46 -4.27
N GLY A 62 14.46 -31.50 -5.11
CA GLY A 62 15.20 -31.19 -6.33
C GLY A 62 16.39 -30.28 -6.02
N ILE A 63 17.06 -29.87 -7.08
CA ILE A 63 18.23 -28.98 -6.99
C ILE A 63 17.84 -27.65 -6.34
N ARG A 64 16.65 -27.13 -6.67
CA ARG A 64 16.17 -25.84 -6.16
C ARG A 64 15.80 -25.92 -4.68
N GLU A 65 15.14 -26.98 -4.24
CA GLU A 65 14.80 -27.20 -2.84
C GLU A 65 16.04 -27.36 -1.97
N LEU A 66 17.07 -28.05 -2.48
CA LEU A 66 18.36 -28.17 -1.79
C LEU A 66 19.07 -26.81 -1.64
N GLN A 67 19.05 -25.97 -2.68
CA GLN A 67 19.56 -24.60 -2.61
C GLN A 67 18.81 -23.78 -1.56
N LEU A 68 17.48 -23.81 -1.57
CA LEU A 68 16.66 -23.09 -0.60
C LEU A 68 16.91 -23.60 0.83
N MET A 69 17.14 -24.90 1.01
CA MET A 69 17.48 -25.48 2.30
C MET A 69 18.85 -25.02 2.82
N ASP A 70 19.85 -24.88 1.93
CA ASP A 70 21.16 -24.34 2.25
C ASP A 70 21.07 -22.85 2.64
N GLU A 71 20.37 -22.05 1.84
CA GLU A 71 20.08 -20.63 2.14
C GLU A 71 19.36 -20.47 3.48
N PHE A 72 18.34 -21.30 3.73
CA PHE A 72 17.63 -21.32 5.01
C PHE A 72 18.55 -21.66 6.18
N SER A 73 19.47 -22.61 6.01
CA SER A 73 20.42 -23.02 7.05
C SER A 73 21.44 -21.93 7.34
N LYS A 74 21.90 -21.20 6.32
CA LYS A 74 22.78 -20.02 6.47
C LYS A 74 22.07 -18.91 7.25
N ILE A 75 20.85 -18.56 6.89
CA ILE A 75 20.08 -17.53 7.61
C ILE A 75 19.84 -17.94 9.07
N LYS A 76 19.58 -19.22 9.36
CA LYS A 76 19.49 -19.71 10.75
C LYS A 76 20.78 -19.50 11.54
N ALA A 77 21.93 -19.75 10.91
CA ALA A 77 23.22 -19.53 11.52
C ALA A 77 23.46 -18.03 11.79
N ASP A 78 23.14 -17.17 10.82
CA ASP A 78 23.23 -15.71 10.95
C ASP A 78 22.34 -15.18 12.09
N VAL A 79 21.08 -15.64 12.16
CA VAL A 79 20.15 -15.25 13.24
C VAL A 79 20.69 -15.72 14.59
N LYS A 80 21.19 -16.95 14.67
CA LYS A 80 21.79 -17.47 15.91
C LYS A 80 23.01 -16.64 16.31
N ALA A 81 23.89 -16.31 15.38
CA ALA A 81 25.06 -15.48 15.64
C ALA A 81 24.66 -14.09 16.15
N ALA A 82 23.70 -13.43 15.49
CA ALA A 82 23.19 -12.12 15.90
C ALA A 82 22.51 -12.13 17.28
N LEU A 83 21.85 -13.23 17.65
CA LEU A 83 21.23 -13.36 18.98
C LEU A 83 22.24 -13.74 20.07
N CYS A 84 23.27 -14.53 19.74
CA CYS A 84 24.33 -14.91 20.68
C CYS A 84 25.33 -13.77 20.94
N ASP A 85 25.59 -12.94 19.93
CA ASP A 85 26.46 -11.77 20.05
C ASP A 85 25.62 -10.51 20.28
N SER A 86 25.62 -9.99 21.51
CA SER A 86 24.95 -8.73 21.91
C SER A 86 23.41 -8.67 21.86
N ILE A 87 22.72 -9.78 21.54
CA ILE A 87 21.25 -9.86 21.40
C ILE A 87 20.77 -8.79 20.39
N ASP A 88 21.35 -8.82 19.19
CA ASP A 88 20.97 -7.91 18.11
C ASP A 88 19.64 -8.33 17.47
N THR A 89 18.56 -7.85 18.08
CA THR A 89 17.18 -8.04 17.61
C THR A 89 16.93 -7.38 16.25
N ARG A 90 17.64 -6.31 15.91
CA ARG A 90 17.46 -5.61 14.63
C ARG A 90 17.96 -6.48 13.48
N THR A 91 19.20 -6.97 13.58
CA THR A 91 19.77 -7.86 12.57
C THR A 91 18.96 -9.15 12.47
N ALA A 92 18.47 -9.71 13.59
CA ALA A 92 17.60 -10.87 13.58
C ALA A 92 16.29 -10.63 12.80
N ILE A 93 15.63 -9.48 12.97
CA ILE A 93 14.40 -9.13 12.23
C ILE A 93 14.69 -8.91 10.74
N GLU A 94 15.80 -8.27 10.39
CA GLU A 94 16.22 -8.09 8.99
C GLU A 94 16.44 -9.45 8.30
N LYS A 95 17.07 -10.41 9.00
CA LYS A 95 17.23 -11.78 8.54
C LYS A 95 15.92 -12.57 8.43
N ILE A 96 14.95 -12.32 9.32
CA ILE A 96 13.59 -12.89 9.17
C ILE A 96 12.91 -12.35 7.91
N ARG A 97 13.06 -11.05 7.61
CA ARG A 97 12.51 -10.45 6.37
C ARG A 97 13.14 -11.06 5.12
N GLU A 98 14.45 -11.28 5.14
CA GLU A 98 15.19 -11.97 4.07
C GLU A 98 14.61 -13.37 3.83
N LEU A 99 14.38 -14.13 4.91
CA LEU A 99 13.80 -15.47 4.84
C LEU A 99 12.37 -15.48 4.26
N ILE A 100 11.53 -14.53 4.65
CA ILE A 100 10.18 -14.36 4.05
C ILE A 100 10.29 -14.05 2.56
N GLY A 101 11.26 -13.20 2.17
CA GLY A 101 11.55 -12.88 0.78
C GLY A 101 11.92 -14.12 -0.04
N LEU A 102 12.82 -14.96 0.47
CA LEU A 102 13.22 -16.21 -0.17
C LEU A 102 12.05 -17.19 -0.34
N GLY A 103 11.23 -17.35 0.71
CA GLY A 103 10.04 -18.20 0.65
C GLY A 103 9.03 -17.73 -0.41
N ASN A 104 8.75 -16.43 -0.47
CA ASN A 104 7.87 -15.86 -1.49
C ASN A 104 8.45 -15.97 -2.90
N ALA A 105 9.75 -15.75 -3.07
CA ALA A 105 10.42 -15.90 -4.36
C ALA A 105 10.35 -17.34 -4.87
N TYR A 106 10.56 -18.34 -3.99
CA TYR A 106 10.39 -19.75 -4.33
C TYR A 106 8.96 -20.09 -4.76
N ILE A 107 7.95 -19.61 -4.01
CA ILE A 107 6.54 -19.82 -4.38
C ILE A 107 6.25 -19.25 -5.78
N LEU A 108 6.66 -18.01 -6.05
CA LEU A 108 6.46 -17.37 -7.34
C LEU A 108 7.19 -18.08 -8.49
N GLU A 109 8.40 -18.58 -8.23
CA GLU A 109 9.18 -19.34 -9.21
C GLU A 109 8.48 -20.64 -9.60
N MET A 110 7.96 -21.39 -8.62
CA MET A 110 7.22 -22.63 -8.85
C MET A 110 5.88 -22.37 -9.57
N GLU A 111 5.16 -21.31 -9.17
CA GLU A 111 3.94 -20.87 -9.88
C GLU A 111 4.22 -20.57 -11.36
N ARG A 112 5.34 -19.90 -11.67
CA ARG A 112 5.74 -19.60 -13.06
C ARG A 112 6.07 -20.86 -13.85
N GLN A 113 6.61 -21.89 -13.19
CA GLN A 113 6.93 -23.18 -13.80
C GLN A 113 5.70 -24.12 -13.88
N GLY A 114 4.58 -23.75 -13.25
CA GLY A 114 3.39 -24.60 -13.15
C GLY A 114 3.58 -25.82 -12.25
N THR A 115 4.60 -25.82 -11.39
CA THR A 115 4.91 -26.90 -10.46
C THR A 115 4.40 -26.58 -9.06
N ILE A 116 4.08 -27.63 -8.29
CA ILE A 116 3.63 -27.47 -6.91
C ILE A 116 4.88 -27.28 -6.02
N PRO A 117 4.96 -26.21 -5.22
CA PRO A 117 6.08 -25.99 -4.32
C PRO A 117 6.10 -27.04 -3.20
N ASN A 118 7.30 -27.34 -2.69
CA ASN A 118 7.47 -28.27 -1.58
C ASN A 118 6.88 -27.68 -0.29
N CYS A 119 5.68 -28.14 0.05
CA CYS A 119 4.91 -27.63 1.18
C CYS A 119 5.58 -27.89 2.53
N LEU A 120 6.39 -28.96 2.66
CA LEU A 120 7.09 -29.29 3.89
C LEU A 120 8.24 -28.31 4.16
N LEU A 121 8.98 -27.92 3.12
CA LEU A 121 10.04 -26.93 3.23
C LEU A 121 9.46 -25.56 3.63
N LEU A 122 8.37 -25.14 2.99
CA LEU A 122 7.63 -23.93 3.35
C LEU A 122 7.09 -23.98 4.79
N ARG A 123 6.54 -25.13 5.22
CA ARG A 123 6.11 -25.36 6.61
C ARG A 123 7.27 -25.18 7.58
N ASN A 124 8.44 -25.74 7.29
CA ASN A 124 9.62 -25.63 8.15
C ASN A 124 10.12 -24.19 8.29
N ILE A 125 10.10 -23.43 7.20
CA ILE A 125 10.43 -22.00 7.20
C ILE A 125 9.42 -21.22 8.07
N ALA A 126 8.12 -21.43 7.85
CA ALA A 126 7.07 -20.76 8.60
C ALA A 126 7.08 -21.13 10.10
N ALA A 127 7.32 -22.40 10.43
CA ALA A 127 7.44 -22.87 11.81
C ALA A 127 8.65 -22.24 12.52
N TYR A 128 9.78 -22.08 11.81
CA TYR A 128 10.96 -21.41 12.36
C TYR A 128 10.70 -19.91 12.65
N ILE A 129 10.07 -19.19 11.72
CA ILE A 129 9.69 -17.79 11.94
C ILE A 129 8.72 -17.68 13.12
N THR A 130 7.72 -18.58 13.19
CA THR A 130 6.77 -18.62 14.31
C THR A 130 7.49 -18.90 15.64
N TRP A 131 8.47 -19.80 15.65
CA TRP A 131 9.30 -20.05 16.83
C TRP A 131 10.12 -18.83 17.24
N LEU A 132 10.73 -18.11 16.30
CA LEU A 132 11.44 -16.86 16.59
C LEU A 132 10.49 -15.82 17.20
N LEU A 133 9.30 -15.66 16.64
CA LEU A 133 8.28 -14.76 17.19
C LEU A 133 7.81 -15.16 18.60
N LYS A 134 7.82 -16.46 18.94
CA LYS A 134 7.58 -16.93 20.31
C LYS A 134 8.75 -16.62 21.24
N VAL A 135 9.99 -16.77 20.78
CA VAL A 135 11.18 -16.39 21.56
C VAL A 135 11.17 -14.89 21.86
N PHE A 136 10.72 -14.09 20.89
CA PHE A 136 10.46 -12.66 21.07
C PHE A 136 9.13 -12.37 21.82
N GLY A 137 8.35 -13.35 22.25
CA GLY A 137 7.11 -13.10 22.99
C GLY A 137 6.02 -12.34 22.20
N ALA A 138 6.11 -12.29 20.87
CA ALA A 138 5.08 -11.72 20.00
C ALA A 138 3.90 -12.68 19.77
N ILE A 139 4.10 -13.99 19.97
CA ILE A 139 3.08 -15.03 19.80
C ILE A 139 3.03 -15.92 21.05
N PRO A 140 1.84 -16.24 21.58
CA PRO A 140 1.71 -17.16 22.71
C PRO A 140 2.11 -18.61 22.36
N TYR A 141 2.51 -19.37 23.36
CA TYR A 141 2.79 -20.81 23.21
C TYR A 141 1.48 -21.57 22.91
N GLY A 142 1.48 -22.45 21.90
CA GLY A 142 0.31 -23.26 21.51
C GLY A 142 -0.08 -23.22 20.02
N TYR A 143 0.53 -22.32 19.23
CA TYR A 143 0.23 -22.17 17.79
C TYR A 143 1.33 -22.80 16.93
N GLU A 144 0.98 -23.63 15.94
CA GLU A 144 1.99 -24.23 15.04
C GLU A 144 2.56 -23.23 14.04
N ILE A 145 1.69 -22.47 13.35
CA ILE A 145 2.09 -21.53 12.29
C ILE A 145 1.28 -20.25 12.39
N GLY A 146 2.00 -19.13 12.46
CA GLY A 146 1.44 -17.79 12.33
C GLY A 146 0.78 -17.20 13.58
N PHE A 147 0.17 -16.03 13.39
CA PHE A 147 -0.49 -15.29 14.46
C PHE A 147 -1.84 -15.92 14.82
N PRO A 148 -2.27 -15.83 16.09
CA PRO A 148 -3.63 -16.19 16.49
C PRO A 148 -4.62 -15.33 15.72
N VAL A 149 -5.61 -15.96 15.09
CA VAL A 149 -6.82 -15.26 14.66
C VAL A 149 -7.69 -15.18 15.91
N GLU A 150 -7.74 -14.01 16.56
CA GLU A 150 -8.65 -13.76 17.67
C GLU A 150 -10.06 -13.60 17.09
N THR A 151 -10.67 -14.70 16.66
CA THR A 151 -12.11 -14.72 16.42
C THR A 151 -12.76 -14.61 17.80
N ARG A 152 -13.06 -13.38 18.25
CA ARG A 152 -13.93 -13.16 19.41
C ARG A 152 -15.27 -13.84 19.10
N SER A 153 -15.39 -15.07 19.55
CA SER A 153 -16.64 -15.81 19.50
C SER A 153 -17.66 -15.00 20.31
N LEU A 154 -18.74 -14.56 19.66
CA LEU A 154 -19.95 -14.08 20.32
C LEU A 154 -20.62 -15.16 21.21
N PHE A 155 -20.06 -16.37 21.27
CA PHE A 155 -20.63 -17.55 21.92
C PHE A 155 -19.68 -18.24 22.92
N SER A 156 -18.53 -17.65 23.28
CA SER A 156 -17.64 -18.29 24.25
C SER A 156 -16.89 -17.24 25.08
N ASP A 157 -17.55 -16.79 26.13
CA ASP A 157 -16.98 -15.96 27.21
C ASP A 157 -16.13 -16.79 28.19
N SER A 158 -15.74 -18.03 27.83
CA SER A 158 -14.79 -18.80 28.62
C SER A 158 -13.36 -18.41 28.23
N ILE A 159 -12.73 -17.66 29.11
CA ILE A 159 -11.27 -17.54 29.21
C ILE A 159 -10.69 -18.96 29.24
N SER A 160 -10.21 -19.44 28.10
CA SER A 160 -9.61 -20.78 28.00
C SER A 160 -8.17 -20.71 28.51
N TYR A 161 -7.99 -20.83 29.82
CA TYR A 161 -6.75 -21.31 30.42
C TYR A 161 -6.62 -22.81 30.09
N GLY A 162 -6.24 -23.12 28.87
CA GLY A 162 -6.08 -24.50 28.42
C GLY A 162 -5.58 -24.53 26.99
N GLY A 163 -4.35 -25.04 26.80
CA GLY A 163 -3.64 -25.13 25.52
C GLY A 163 -4.25 -26.12 24.55
N GLY A 164 -5.49 -25.88 24.11
CA GLY A 164 -6.09 -26.51 22.95
C GLY A 164 -5.79 -25.66 21.70
N PRO A 165 -5.49 -26.29 20.55
CA PRO A 165 -5.13 -25.56 19.36
C PRO A 165 -6.32 -24.73 18.86
N SER A 166 -6.06 -23.46 18.53
CA SER A 166 -6.96 -22.52 17.82
C SER A 166 -7.44 -23.03 16.45
N THR A 167 -7.08 -24.25 16.07
CA THR A 167 -7.48 -24.94 14.85
C THR A 167 -8.97 -25.24 14.79
N SER A 168 -9.72 -25.24 15.90
CA SER A 168 -11.10 -25.73 15.89
C SER A 168 -12.05 -24.88 15.04
N THR A 169 -12.00 -23.55 15.11
CA THR A 169 -12.90 -22.69 14.31
C THR A 169 -12.43 -22.57 12.86
N GLU A 170 -11.12 -22.41 12.64
CA GLU A 170 -10.52 -22.41 11.31
C GLU A 170 -10.81 -23.74 10.57
N ALA A 171 -10.57 -24.89 11.20
CA ALA A 171 -10.83 -26.20 10.59
C ALA A 171 -12.31 -26.42 10.24
N LEU A 172 -13.23 -25.86 11.05
CA LEU A 172 -14.68 -25.94 10.78
C LEU A 172 -15.11 -25.03 9.64
N LEU A 173 -14.64 -23.78 9.59
CA LEU A 173 -15.10 -22.78 8.60
C LEU A 173 -14.48 -23.00 7.22
N MET A 174 -13.24 -23.49 7.18
CA MET A 174 -12.46 -23.58 5.95
C MET A 174 -13.07 -24.46 4.85
N PRO A 175 -13.66 -25.65 5.08
CA PRO A 175 -14.33 -26.38 4.00
C PRO A 175 -15.49 -25.60 3.39
N TYR A 176 -16.26 -24.86 4.19
CA TYR A 176 -17.35 -24.01 3.68
C TYR A 176 -16.81 -22.83 2.85
N LEU A 177 -15.73 -22.20 3.31
CA LEU A 177 -15.08 -21.10 2.58
C LEU A 177 -14.44 -21.57 1.28
N THR A 178 -13.83 -22.76 1.26
CA THR A 178 -13.31 -23.37 0.04
C THR A 178 -14.46 -23.67 -0.95
N ALA A 179 -15.55 -24.27 -0.49
CA ALA A 179 -16.72 -24.52 -1.34
C ALA A 179 -17.33 -23.22 -1.91
N LEU A 180 -17.39 -22.15 -1.10
CA LEU A 180 -17.85 -20.83 -1.54
C LEU A 180 -16.90 -20.21 -2.59
N ALA A 181 -15.59 -20.33 -2.38
CA ALA A 181 -14.58 -19.83 -3.32
C ALA A 181 -14.68 -20.57 -4.67
N ASP A 182 -14.80 -21.90 -4.66
CA ASP A 182 -14.96 -22.72 -5.86
C ASP A 182 -16.26 -22.39 -6.61
N PHE A 183 -17.36 -22.18 -5.87
CA PHE A 183 -18.64 -21.76 -6.43
C PHE A 183 -18.51 -20.39 -7.12
N ARG A 184 -17.94 -19.39 -6.43
CA ARG A 184 -17.72 -18.05 -6.99
C ARG A 184 -16.85 -18.11 -8.25
N GLU A 185 -15.78 -18.90 -8.24
CA GLU A 185 -14.87 -19.04 -9.38
C GLU A 185 -15.59 -19.60 -10.62
N LYS A 186 -16.42 -20.63 -10.44
CA LYS A 186 -17.27 -21.19 -11.52
C LYS A 186 -18.27 -20.15 -12.03
N VAL A 187 -18.99 -19.47 -11.15
CA VAL A 187 -19.97 -18.43 -11.51
C VAL A 187 -19.29 -17.28 -12.27
N ARG A 188 -18.11 -16.85 -11.82
CA ARG A 188 -17.33 -15.79 -12.48
C ARG A 188 -16.89 -16.19 -13.88
N ASN A 189 -16.46 -17.43 -14.08
CA ASN A 189 -16.03 -17.92 -15.39
C ASN A 189 -17.22 -17.94 -16.37
N ILE A 190 -18.38 -18.44 -15.95
CA ILE A 190 -19.62 -18.41 -16.74
C ILE A 190 -20.03 -16.96 -17.05
N ALA A 191 -19.96 -16.06 -16.06
CA ALA A 191 -20.33 -14.66 -16.25
C ALA A 191 -19.38 -13.91 -17.20
N ARG A 192 -18.09 -14.25 -17.22
CA ARG A 192 -17.11 -13.73 -18.20
C ARG A 192 -17.40 -14.23 -19.61
N GLU A 193 -17.72 -15.51 -19.76
CA GLU A 193 -18.07 -16.12 -21.05
C GLU A 193 -19.33 -15.49 -21.65
N HIS A 194 -20.37 -15.31 -20.84
CA HIS A 194 -21.64 -14.72 -21.24
C HIS A 194 -21.71 -13.19 -21.12
N LYS A 195 -20.62 -12.54 -20.69
CA LYS A 195 -20.51 -11.08 -20.47
C LYS A 195 -21.64 -10.48 -19.61
N VAL A 196 -22.08 -11.20 -18.58
CA VAL A 196 -23.15 -10.76 -17.68
C VAL A 196 -22.58 -9.88 -16.57
N ALA A 197 -22.65 -8.56 -16.74
CA ALA A 197 -22.06 -7.59 -15.81
C ALA A 197 -22.63 -7.69 -14.39
N GLY A 198 -23.96 -7.83 -14.23
CA GLY A 198 -24.58 -7.84 -12.90
C GLY A 198 -24.15 -9.01 -12.01
N ILE A 199 -23.85 -10.18 -12.58
CA ILE A 199 -23.34 -11.32 -11.81
C ILE A 199 -21.88 -11.07 -11.36
N LEU A 200 -21.09 -10.40 -12.20
CA LEU A 200 -19.72 -10.01 -11.82
C LEU A 200 -19.73 -8.97 -10.71
N GLU A 201 -20.64 -7.99 -10.77
CA GLU A 201 -20.82 -6.98 -9.71
C GLU A 201 -21.20 -7.63 -8.37
N GLU A 202 -22.13 -8.59 -8.34
CA GLU A 202 -22.46 -9.31 -7.10
C GLU A 202 -21.30 -10.21 -6.60
N CYS A 203 -20.52 -10.81 -7.51
CA CYS A 203 -19.31 -11.55 -7.13
C CYS A 203 -18.22 -10.66 -6.53
N ASP A 204 -18.12 -9.41 -7.00
CA ASP A 204 -17.18 -8.41 -6.49
C ASP A 204 -17.68 -7.82 -5.16
N ARG A 205 -18.99 -7.58 -5.03
CA ARG A 205 -19.63 -7.19 -3.76
C ARG A 205 -19.40 -8.21 -2.64
N LEU A 206 -19.58 -9.50 -2.93
CA LEU A 206 -19.30 -10.58 -1.98
C LEU A 206 -17.82 -10.56 -1.55
N ARG A 207 -16.90 -10.29 -2.48
CA ARG A 207 -15.45 -10.28 -2.23
C ARG A 207 -14.97 -9.07 -1.44
N ASP A 208 -15.44 -7.88 -1.80
CA ASP A 208 -14.86 -6.61 -1.36
C ASP A 208 -15.62 -5.96 -0.19
N GLU A 209 -16.90 -6.33 -0.01
CA GLU A 209 -17.75 -5.80 1.05
C GLU A 209 -18.08 -6.86 2.10
N ILE A 210 -18.74 -7.97 1.69
CA ILE A 210 -19.36 -8.92 2.62
C ILE A 210 -18.31 -9.79 3.34
N LEU A 211 -17.44 -10.48 2.59
CA LEU A 211 -16.44 -11.38 3.18
C LEU A 211 -15.42 -10.65 4.08
N PRO A 212 -14.95 -9.44 3.73
CA PRO A 212 -14.12 -8.61 4.59
C PRO A 212 -14.77 -8.28 5.94
N GLU A 213 -16.09 -8.03 5.99
CA GLU A 213 -16.82 -7.80 7.24
C GLU A 213 -16.86 -9.03 8.15
N LEU A 214 -16.74 -10.22 7.55
CA LEU A 214 -16.72 -11.52 8.23
C LEU A 214 -15.28 -11.98 8.59
N GLY A 215 -14.25 -11.21 8.27
CA GLY A 215 -12.86 -11.62 8.54
C GLY A 215 -12.28 -12.56 7.48
N VAL A 216 -12.83 -12.56 6.26
CA VAL A 216 -12.39 -13.43 5.17
C VAL A 216 -11.92 -12.60 3.98
N ARG A 217 -10.72 -12.88 3.47
CA ARG A 217 -10.18 -12.30 2.24
C ARG A 217 -10.08 -13.36 1.16
N LEU A 218 -10.62 -13.04 -0.02
CA LEU A 218 -10.42 -13.82 -1.23
C LEU A 218 -9.44 -13.11 -2.17
N GLU A 219 -8.33 -13.78 -2.46
CA GLU A 219 -7.35 -13.32 -3.42
C GLU A 219 -7.42 -14.17 -4.69
N ASP A 220 -7.82 -13.56 -5.81
CA ASP A 220 -7.76 -14.24 -7.10
C ASP A 220 -6.31 -14.23 -7.61
N ARG A 221 -5.68 -15.40 -7.71
CA ARG A 221 -4.39 -15.58 -8.39
C ARG A 221 -4.62 -16.09 -9.81
N ALA A 222 -3.56 -16.04 -10.64
CA ALA A 222 -3.63 -16.36 -12.07
C ALA A 222 -4.22 -17.75 -12.37
N SER A 223 -4.08 -18.69 -11.45
CA SER A 223 -4.62 -20.03 -11.57
C SER A 223 -5.86 -20.29 -10.71
N GLN A 224 -6.01 -19.65 -9.53
CA GLN A 224 -6.98 -20.06 -8.50
C GLN A 224 -7.32 -18.97 -7.46
N THR A 225 -8.47 -19.09 -6.80
CA THR A 225 -8.89 -18.23 -5.67
C THR A 225 -8.27 -18.68 -4.32
N CYS A 226 -7.67 -17.78 -3.55
CA CYS A 226 -7.02 -18.03 -2.25
C CYS A 226 -7.85 -17.62 -1.03
N VAL A 227 -8.07 -18.62 -0.16
CA VAL A 227 -8.60 -18.69 1.22
C VAL A 227 -7.84 -17.98 2.33
N LYS A 228 -7.97 -16.68 2.60
CA LYS A 228 -7.26 -16.04 3.74
C LYS A 228 -8.21 -15.60 4.86
N LEU A 229 -8.05 -16.18 6.05
CA LEU A 229 -8.71 -15.73 7.28
C LEU A 229 -7.88 -14.63 7.93
N VAL A 230 -8.50 -13.47 8.19
CA VAL A 230 -7.83 -12.33 8.83
C VAL A 230 -8.80 -11.67 9.81
N ASP A 231 -8.30 -11.21 10.96
CA ASP A 231 -9.15 -10.58 11.97
C ASP A 231 -9.90 -9.36 11.40
N LYS A 232 -11.21 -9.28 11.64
CA LYS A 232 -12.08 -8.17 11.17
C LYS A 232 -11.49 -6.78 11.44
N GLU A 233 -10.87 -6.61 12.60
CA GLU A 233 -10.30 -5.33 13.02
C GLU A 233 -9.07 -4.92 12.19
N THR A 234 -8.26 -5.90 11.75
CA THR A 234 -7.15 -5.63 10.80
C THR A 234 -7.68 -5.18 9.46
N ILE A 235 -8.73 -5.84 8.96
CA ILE A 235 -9.32 -5.55 7.65
C ILE A 235 -9.91 -4.15 7.63
N PHE A 236 -10.69 -3.81 8.64
CA PHE A 236 -11.30 -2.50 8.76
C PHE A 236 -10.26 -1.38 8.88
N ARG A 237 -9.20 -1.59 9.67
CA ARG A 237 -8.12 -0.61 9.82
C ARG A 237 -7.34 -0.41 8.51
N GLU A 238 -7.05 -1.49 7.80
CA GLU A 238 -6.39 -1.40 6.48
C GLU A 238 -7.26 -0.68 5.45
N GLN A 239 -8.58 -0.94 5.44
CA GLN A 239 -9.52 -0.22 4.58
C GLN A 239 -9.58 1.27 4.92
N GLN A 240 -9.62 1.64 6.21
CA GLN A 240 -9.58 3.04 6.63
C GLN A 240 -8.27 3.73 6.24
N GLN A 241 -7.13 3.07 6.47
CA GLN A 241 -5.82 3.60 6.06
C GLN A 241 -5.72 3.77 4.54
N LYS A 242 -6.21 2.80 3.77
CA LYS A 242 -6.25 2.87 2.30
C LYS A 242 -7.14 4.04 1.83
N LYS A 243 -8.35 4.17 2.39
CA LYS A 243 -9.25 5.30 2.09
C LYS A 243 -8.64 6.65 2.45
N ALA A 244 -7.96 6.76 3.60
CA ALA A 244 -7.28 7.98 4.01
C ALA A 244 -6.11 8.33 3.07
N LEU A 245 -5.34 7.34 2.64
CA LEU A 245 -4.25 7.53 1.68
C LEU A 245 -4.76 7.95 0.30
N GLU A 246 -5.85 7.33 -0.18
CA GLU A 246 -6.49 7.67 -1.45
C GLU A 246 -7.11 9.06 -1.41
N ALA A 247 -7.80 9.42 -0.32
CA ALA A 247 -8.31 10.77 -0.11
C ALA A 247 -7.19 11.82 -0.05
N GLY A 248 -6.05 11.49 0.59
CA GLY A 248 -4.89 12.37 0.63
C GLY A 248 -4.27 12.59 -0.76
N LYS A 249 -4.13 11.52 -1.56
CA LYS A 249 -3.64 11.62 -2.95
C LYS A 249 -4.59 12.43 -3.83
N GLU A 250 -5.90 12.25 -3.66
CA GLU A 250 -6.90 12.99 -4.41
C GLU A 250 -6.91 14.47 -4.02
N ALA A 251 -6.84 14.77 -2.72
CA ALA A 251 -6.71 16.14 -2.22
C ALA A 251 -5.43 16.82 -2.74
N GLU A 252 -4.29 16.12 -2.75
CA GLU A 252 -3.03 16.64 -3.29
C GLU A 252 -3.13 16.91 -4.80
N ARG A 253 -3.78 16.03 -5.56
CA ARG A 253 -4.04 16.24 -7.00
C ARG A 253 -4.92 17.46 -7.24
N GLN A 254 -5.99 17.62 -6.46
CA GLN A 254 -6.89 18.76 -6.57
C GLN A 254 -6.21 20.09 -6.18
N LEU A 255 -5.38 20.09 -5.14
CA LEU A 255 -4.58 21.26 -4.76
C LEU A 255 -3.59 21.65 -5.87
N LYS A 256 -2.88 20.68 -6.46
CA LYS A 256 -1.97 20.92 -7.58
C LYS A 256 -2.70 21.42 -8.83
N LEU A 257 -3.93 20.98 -9.06
CA LEU A 257 -4.74 21.46 -10.17
C LEU A 257 -5.17 22.91 -9.96
N LYS A 258 -5.71 23.23 -8.77
CA LYS A 258 -6.10 24.60 -8.40
C LYS A 258 -4.92 25.57 -8.44
N GLU A 259 -3.75 25.17 -7.92
CA GLU A 259 -2.55 26.02 -7.96
C GLU A 259 -2.08 26.28 -9.41
N LYS A 260 -2.23 25.29 -10.30
CA LYS A 260 -1.92 25.46 -11.73
C LYS A 260 -2.93 26.40 -12.40
N GLU A 261 -4.21 26.27 -12.10
CA GLU A 261 -5.28 27.12 -12.63
C GLU A 261 -5.13 28.57 -12.15
N GLU A 262 -4.83 28.79 -10.87
CA GLU A 262 -4.55 30.12 -10.32
C GLU A 262 -3.30 30.76 -10.94
N LYS A 263 -2.23 29.99 -11.12
CA LYS A 263 -1.02 30.46 -11.81
C LYS A 263 -1.28 30.76 -13.28
N ALA A 264 -2.16 30.02 -13.95
CA ALA A 264 -2.56 30.27 -15.32
C ALA A 264 -3.44 31.53 -15.43
N ALA A 265 -4.43 31.68 -14.55
CA ALA A 265 -5.28 32.86 -14.47
C ALA A 265 -4.46 34.15 -14.22
N ARG A 266 -3.51 34.11 -13.28
CA ARG A 266 -2.58 35.24 -13.02
C ARG A 266 -1.67 35.57 -14.20
N LYS A 267 -1.37 34.60 -15.08
CA LYS A 267 -0.60 34.83 -16.31
C LYS A 267 -1.46 35.33 -17.47
N SER A 268 -2.76 35.06 -17.43
CA SER A 268 -3.72 35.46 -18.46
C SER A 268 -4.29 36.88 -18.29
N ILE A 269 -4.00 37.57 -17.17
CA ILE A 269 -4.41 38.97 -16.97
C ILE A 269 -3.73 39.84 -18.05
N PRO A 270 -4.51 40.56 -18.89
CA PRO A 270 -4.00 41.44 -19.92
C PRO A 270 -3.09 42.54 -19.34
N PRO A 271 -2.01 42.95 -20.05
CA PRO A 271 -1.10 43.98 -19.56
C PRO A 271 -1.78 45.30 -19.16
N CYS A 272 -2.86 45.70 -19.84
CA CYS A 272 -3.62 46.92 -19.55
C CYS A 272 -4.45 46.86 -18.26
N GLU A 273 -4.71 45.66 -17.72
CA GLU A 273 -5.52 45.46 -16.51
C GLU A 273 -4.66 45.12 -15.28
N MET A 274 -3.36 44.93 -15.46
CA MET A 274 -2.44 44.49 -14.40
C MET A 274 -2.38 45.46 -13.21
N PHE A 275 -2.55 46.77 -13.45
CA PHE A 275 -2.58 47.79 -12.39
C PHE A 275 -3.99 48.12 -11.89
N ARG A 276 -5.02 47.50 -12.47
CA ARG A 276 -6.44 47.69 -12.14
C ARG A 276 -7.05 46.51 -11.36
N VAL A 277 -6.30 45.42 -11.19
CA VAL A 277 -6.74 44.18 -10.54
C VAL A 277 -5.78 43.79 -9.41
N GLY A 278 -6.31 43.35 -8.25
CA GLY A 278 -5.52 42.88 -7.10
C GLY A 278 -5.05 43.99 -6.14
N GLU A 279 -4.02 43.71 -5.35
CA GLU A 279 -3.48 44.62 -4.30
C GLU A 279 -2.91 45.96 -4.83
N GLU A 280 -2.65 46.05 -6.13
CA GLU A 280 -2.15 47.27 -6.79
C GLU A 280 -3.28 48.25 -7.14
N ALA A 281 -4.53 47.77 -7.26
CA ALA A 281 -5.69 48.61 -7.61
C ALA A 281 -6.04 49.61 -6.50
N SER A 282 -5.78 49.26 -5.23
CA SER A 282 -6.03 50.15 -4.09
C SER A 282 -4.99 51.26 -3.94
N LYS A 283 -3.92 51.27 -4.74
CA LYS A 283 -2.79 52.21 -4.62
C LYS A 283 -2.87 53.39 -5.58
N TYR A 284 -3.73 53.32 -6.59
CA TYR A 284 -3.77 54.27 -7.71
C TYR A 284 -5.21 54.63 -8.07
N SER A 285 -5.47 55.90 -8.38
CA SER A 285 -6.82 56.41 -8.63
C SER A 285 -7.10 56.69 -10.11
N GLU A 286 -6.08 57.13 -10.86
CA GLU A 286 -6.19 57.45 -12.27
C GLU A 286 -5.10 56.78 -13.10
N TYR A 287 -5.40 56.53 -14.38
CA TYR A 287 -4.57 55.76 -15.30
C TYR A 287 -4.55 56.44 -16.68
N ASP A 288 -3.45 56.31 -17.40
CA ASP A 288 -3.33 56.79 -18.78
C ASP A 288 -3.95 55.81 -19.81
N GLU A 289 -3.95 56.20 -21.09
CA GLU A 289 -4.50 55.39 -22.21
C GLU A 289 -3.84 54.01 -22.36
N ARG A 290 -2.65 53.80 -21.78
CA ARG A 290 -1.92 52.54 -21.80
C ARG A 290 -2.19 51.69 -20.55
N GLY A 291 -2.94 52.22 -19.58
CA GLY A 291 -3.26 51.58 -18.31
C GLY A 291 -2.18 51.74 -17.23
N ILE A 292 -1.26 52.71 -17.37
CA ILE A 292 -0.22 53.01 -16.37
C ILE A 292 -0.76 54.04 -15.36
N PRO A 293 -0.59 53.82 -14.05
CA PRO A 293 -1.02 54.77 -13.02
C PRO A 293 -0.45 56.18 -13.19
N THR A 294 -1.30 57.19 -13.15
CA THR A 294 -0.93 58.63 -13.20
C THR A 294 -1.03 59.30 -11.82
N HIS A 295 -2.01 58.90 -11.01
CA HIS A 295 -2.24 59.43 -9.66
C HIS A 295 -2.24 58.31 -8.60
N LEU A 296 -1.69 58.63 -7.43
CA LEU A 296 -1.77 57.77 -6.24
C LEU A 296 -3.18 57.82 -5.63
N ALA A 297 -3.53 56.85 -4.78
CA ALA A 297 -4.83 56.79 -4.11
C ALA A 297 -5.21 58.07 -3.33
N ASN A 298 -4.23 58.90 -2.95
CA ASN A 298 -4.42 60.17 -2.25
C ASN A 298 -4.67 61.37 -3.18
N GLY A 299 -4.67 61.16 -4.51
CA GLY A 299 -4.82 62.23 -5.52
C GLY A 299 -3.51 62.91 -5.95
N ASP A 300 -2.37 62.54 -5.35
CA ASP A 300 -1.06 63.08 -5.72
C ASP A 300 -0.51 62.46 -7.03
N GLU A 301 0.11 63.30 -7.87
CA GLU A 301 0.78 62.84 -9.09
C GLU A 301 1.94 61.87 -8.77
N VAL A 302 2.00 60.75 -9.50
CA VAL A 302 3.07 59.77 -9.35
C VAL A 302 4.43 60.40 -9.74
N SER A 303 5.41 60.34 -8.83
CA SER A 303 6.74 60.90 -9.05
C SER A 303 7.41 60.36 -10.33
N LYS A 304 8.15 61.20 -11.06
CA LYS A 304 8.86 60.84 -12.31
C LYS A 304 9.73 59.57 -12.18
N LYS A 305 10.31 59.31 -11.01
CA LYS A 305 11.12 58.11 -10.73
C LYS A 305 10.26 56.84 -10.56
N GLN A 306 9.08 56.97 -9.97
CA GLN A 306 8.12 55.88 -9.81
C GLN A 306 7.41 55.56 -11.13
N ARG A 307 7.05 56.58 -11.92
CA ARG A 307 6.44 56.40 -13.25
C ARG A 307 7.34 55.61 -14.20
N LYS A 308 8.65 55.93 -14.26
CA LYS A 308 9.63 55.13 -15.03
C LYS A 308 9.76 53.68 -14.56
N LYS A 309 9.57 53.42 -13.27
CA LYS A 309 9.60 52.05 -12.72
C LYS A 309 8.35 51.27 -13.12
N LEU A 310 7.17 51.90 -13.09
CA LEU A 310 5.90 51.32 -13.52
C LEU A 310 5.87 51.05 -15.03
N GLU A 311 6.39 51.96 -15.84
CA GLU A 311 6.52 51.79 -17.30
C GLU A 311 7.44 50.61 -17.65
N LYS A 312 8.57 50.47 -16.95
CA LYS A 312 9.47 49.32 -17.12
C LYS A 312 8.82 47.99 -16.74
N LEU A 313 7.96 47.97 -15.73
CA LEU A 313 7.19 46.78 -15.31
C LEU A 313 6.10 46.43 -16.33
N TYR A 314 5.44 47.44 -16.88
CA TYR A 314 4.46 47.29 -17.97
C TYR A 314 5.09 46.69 -19.22
N GLU A 315 6.20 47.27 -19.72
CA GLU A 315 6.90 46.75 -20.90
C GLU A 315 7.40 45.32 -20.71
N ALA A 316 7.90 44.98 -19.53
CA ALA A 316 8.32 43.62 -19.21
C ALA A 316 7.14 42.62 -19.28
N ARG A 317 5.94 43.03 -18.85
CA ARG A 317 4.72 42.22 -18.93
C ARG A 317 4.19 42.08 -20.36
N VAL A 318 4.22 43.16 -21.16
CA VAL A 318 3.84 43.13 -22.58
C VAL A 318 4.70 42.12 -23.34
N ARG A 319 6.04 42.20 -23.21
CA ARG A 319 6.96 41.24 -23.84
C ARG A 319 6.74 39.79 -23.37
N ALA A 320 6.33 39.60 -22.11
CA ALA A 320 6.00 38.28 -21.60
C ALA A 320 4.69 37.74 -22.21
N CYS A 321 3.67 38.58 -22.37
CA CYS A 321 2.39 38.22 -22.98
C CYS A 321 2.55 37.91 -24.48
N GLU A 322 3.33 38.71 -25.21
CA GLU A 322 3.66 38.47 -26.62
C GLU A 322 4.36 37.11 -26.82
N LYS A 323 5.33 36.78 -25.96
CA LYS A 323 6.02 35.47 -26.02
C LYS A 323 5.05 34.31 -25.79
N VAL A 324 4.09 34.45 -24.87
CA VAL A 324 3.06 33.44 -24.62
C VAL A 324 2.13 33.28 -25.82
N ALA A 325 1.66 34.39 -26.41
CA ALA A 325 0.82 34.37 -27.60
C ALA A 325 1.50 33.70 -28.81
N ILE A 326 2.80 33.98 -29.02
CA ILE A 326 3.61 33.33 -30.05
C ILE A 326 3.74 31.81 -29.77
N LEU A 327 3.93 31.42 -28.51
CA LEU A 327 4.04 30.02 -28.13
C LEU A 327 2.72 29.27 -28.36
N GLU A 328 1.59 29.86 -27.98
CA GLU A 328 0.25 29.30 -28.21
C GLU A 328 -0.06 29.18 -29.71
N PHE A 329 0.30 30.19 -30.50
CA PHE A 329 0.18 30.14 -31.96
C PHE A 329 1.01 29.00 -32.55
N LEU A 330 2.27 28.83 -32.12
CA LEU A 330 3.14 27.73 -32.56
C LEU A 330 2.60 26.35 -32.16
N ILE A 331 2.05 26.22 -30.95
CA ILE A 331 1.42 24.98 -30.47
C ILE A 331 0.17 24.66 -31.30
N SER A 332 -0.70 25.64 -31.54
CA SER A 332 -1.89 25.51 -32.37
C SER A 332 -1.53 25.15 -33.82
N TRP A 333 -0.51 25.79 -34.39
CA TRP A 333 0.00 25.50 -35.73
C TRP A 333 0.57 24.08 -35.83
N LYS A 334 1.36 23.62 -34.84
CA LYS A 334 1.83 22.22 -34.77
C LYS A 334 0.67 21.23 -34.66
N LYS A 335 -0.36 21.53 -33.89
CA LYS A 335 -1.54 20.67 -33.70
C LYS A 335 -2.37 20.56 -34.99
N LYS A 336 -2.59 21.68 -35.70
CA LYS A 336 -3.24 21.70 -37.02
C LYS A 336 -2.41 21.00 -38.09
N LYS A 337 -1.09 21.18 -38.11
CA LYS A 337 -0.19 20.51 -39.07
C LYS A 337 -0.14 18.99 -38.86
N LYS A 338 -0.25 18.53 -37.61
CA LYS A 338 -0.36 17.10 -37.27
C LYS A 338 -1.70 16.50 -37.71
N PHE A 339 -2.76 17.31 -37.80
CA PHE A 339 -4.09 16.93 -38.30
C PHE A 339 -4.20 16.95 -39.83
N LEU A 340 -3.29 17.63 -40.54
CA LEU A 340 -3.22 17.63 -42.01
C LEU A 340 -2.35 16.50 -42.59
N PHE A 341 -1.67 15.72 -41.75
CA PHE A 341 -0.78 14.62 -42.14
C PHE A 341 -1.33 13.22 -41.76
N PHE A 342 -2.60 13.18 -41.33
CA PHE A 342 -3.45 11.99 -41.21
C PHE A 342 -4.65 12.21 -42.12
#